data_AF-A0A534ZIR0-F1
#
_entry.id   AF-A0A534ZIR0-F1
#
_cell.length_a   1.000
_cell.length_b   1.000
_cell.length_c   1.000
_cell.angle_alpha   90.00
_cell.angle_beta   90.00
_cell.angle_gamma   90.00
#
_symmetry.space_group_name_H-M   'P 1'
#
loop_
_entity.id
_entity.type
_entity.pdbx_description
1 polymer ?
#
loop_
_entity_poly.entity_id
_entity_poly.type
_entity_poly.pdbx_seq_one_letter_code
_entity_poly.pdbx_strand_id
1 'polypeptide(L)'
;MAEWAQEVLALARRWFIMLRRERLSLVFSLVQPAIWLVFFGLGMGRAIDARAIGAADYLSFVLPGIIAFTVVGNGVSSAMPLLFDKEDGYLEKLMAMPISRSSIIVSRFLYQTVLLAGQVILVLAVAFAMGVRLAAGPAGFVVLMLAVALLT
;
A
#
# COMPACT_ATOMS: atom_id res chain seq x y z
N MET A 1 7.63 28.20 5.74
CA MET A 1 7.11 26.98 6.43
C MET A 1 5.62 26.79 6.18
N ALA A 2 4.76 27.80 6.43
CA ALA A 2 3.32 27.69 6.17
C ALA A 2 2.95 27.45 4.69
N GLU A 3 3.63 28.13 3.76
CA GLU A 3 3.41 27.98 2.31
C GLU A 3 3.78 26.57 1.81
N TRP A 4 4.90 26.00 2.28
CA TRP A 4 5.33 24.64 1.94
C TRP A 4 4.29 23.58 2.34
N ALA A 5 3.75 23.68 3.56
CA ALA A 5 2.71 22.76 4.02
C ALA A 5 1.43 22.88 3.19
N GLN A 6 1.05 24.10 2.79
CA GLN A 6 -0.12 24.34 1.94
C GLN A 6 0.08 23.76 0.52
N GLU A 7 1.27 23.91 -0.06
CA GLU A 7 1.63 23.32 -1.36
C GLU A 7 1.53 21.79 -1.31
N VAL A 8 2.14 21.15 -0.31
CA VAL A 8 2.10 19.70 -0.11
C VAL A 8 0.66 19.21 0.01
N LEU A 9 -0.16 19.89 0.81
CA LEU A 9 -1.53 19.47 1.09
C LEU A 9 -2.44 19.67 -0.13
N ALA A 10 -2.24 20.74 -0.90
CA ALA A 10 -2.95 20.97 -2.16
C ALA A 10 -2.62 19.90 -3.21
N LEU A 11 -1.33 19.57 -3.38
CA LEU A 11 -0.88 18.52 -4.29
C LEU A 11 -1.34 17.13 -3.83
N ALA A 12 -1.29 16.84 -2.53
CA ALA A 12 -1.80 15.57 -1.99
C ALA A 12 -3.32 15.44 -2.23
N ARG A 13 -4.07 16.53 -2.01
CA ARG A 13 -5.52 16.55 -2.29
C ARG A 13 -5.82 16.28 -3.77
N ARG A 14 -5.03 16.80 -4.70
CA ARG A 14 -5.14 16.46 -6.13
C ARG A 14 -5.04 14.96 -6.35
N TRP A 15 -4.02 14.32 -5.78
CA TRP A 15 -3.84 12.87 -5.90
C TRP A 15 -5.05 12.09 -5.34
N PHE A 16 -5.57 12.47 -4.18
CA PHE A 16 -6.78 11.83 -3.63
C PHE A 16 -8.04 12.05 -4.48
N ILE A 17 -8.18 13.21 -5.14
CA ILE A 17 -9.30 13.46 -6.06
C ILE A 17 -9.19 12.58 -7.30
N MET A 18 -7.99 12.45 -7.87
CA MET A 18 -7.72 11.60 -9.02
C MET A 18 -8.02 10.14 -8.69
N LEU A 19 -7.59 9.68 -7.51
CA LEU A 19 -7.88 8.35 -6.99
C LEU A 19 -9.40 8.10 -6.83
N ARG A 20 -10.15 9.08 -6.30
CA ARG A 20 -11.62 8.97 -6.18
C ARG A 20 -12.34 8.91 -7.52
N ARG A 21 -11.74 9.41 -8.60
CA ARG A 21 -12.28 9.30 -9.96
C ARG A 21 -12.05 7.90 -10.52
N GLU A 22 -10.91 7.28 -10.24
CA GLU A 22 -10.60 5.89 -10.62
C GLU A 22 -11.06 4.86 -9.58
N ARG A 23 -12.37 4.85 -9.29
CA ARG A 23 -12.96 3.94 -8.29
C ARG A 23 -12.70 2.46 -8.59
N LEU A 24 -12.68 2.08 -9.86
CA LEU A 24 -12.39 0.71 -10.28
C LEU A 24 -10.94 0.30 -9.98
N SER A 25 -9.98 1.16 -10.33
CA SER A 25 -8.55 0.92 -10.06
C SER A 25 -8.28 0.82 -8.56
N LEU A 26 -8.91 1.72 -7.78
CA LEU A 26 -8.92 1.69 -6.32
C LEU A 26 -9.33 0.32 -5.77
N VAL A 27 -10.54 -0.12 -6.12
CA VAL A 27 -11.11 -1.38 -5.64
C VAL A 27 -10.23 -2.55 -6.07
N PHE A 28 -9.76 -2.58 -7.32
CA PHE A 28 -8.88 -3.65 -7.79
C PHE A 28 -7.56 -3.70 -7.00
N SER A 29 -6.91 -2.56 -6.77
CA SER A 29 -5.65 -2.52 -6.00
C SER A 29 -5.81 -2.98 -4.55
N LEU A 30 -7.00 -2.75 -3.97
CA LEU A 30 -7.34 -3.16 -2.61
C LEU A 30 -7.71 -4.65 -2.54
N VAL A 31 -8.49 -5.12 -3.52
CA VAL A 31 -9.04 -6.48 -3.54
C VAL A 31 -7.98 -7.49 -3.98
N GLN A 32 -7.07 -7.15 -4.89
CA GLN A 32 -6.03 -8.06 -5.38
C GLN A 32 -5.19 -8.73 -4.26
N PRO A 33 -4.60 -8.00 -3.29
CA PRO A 33 -3.86 -8.64 -2.20
C PRO A 33 -4.77 -9.47 -1.27
N ALA A 34 -6.04 -9.07 -1.09
CA ALA A 34 -7.01 -9.87 -0.34
C ALA A 34 -7.37 -11.19 -1.05
N ILE A 35 -7.48 -11.19 -2.38
CA ILE A 35 -7.69 -12.40 -3.18
C ILE A 35 -6.55 -13.39 -2.94
N TRP A 36 -5.29 -12.92 -2.97
CA TRP A 36 -4.15 -13.79 -2.68
C TRP A 36 -4.22 -14.40 -1.30
N LEU A 37 -4.60 -13.61 -0.29
CA LEU A 37 -4.76 -14.11 1.08
C LEU A 37 -5.84 -15.18 1.19
N VAL A 38 -6.99 -14.98 0.53
CA VAL A 38 -8.08 -15.95 0.53
C VAL A 38 -7.70 -17.21 -0.26
N PHE A 39 -7.06 -17.05 -1.42
CA PHE A 39 -6.64 -18.15 -2.28
C PHE A 39 -5.63 -19.06 -1.58
N PHE A 40 -4.57 -18.49 -1.01
CA PHE A 40 -3.58 -19.27 -0.26
C PHE A 40 -4.17 -19.76 1.07
N GLY A 41 -4.89 -18.90 1.81
CA GLY A 41 -5.45 -19.24 3.11
C GLY A 41 -6.49 -20.37 3.08
N LEU A 42 -7.44 -20.35 2.14
CA LEU A 42 -8.47 -21.38 2.02
C LEU A 42 -8.06 -22.55 1.12
N GLY A 43 -7.29 -22.29 0.06
CA GLY A 43 -6.89 -23.30 -0.92
C GLY A 43 -5.77 -24.21 -0.43
N MET A 44 -4.70 -23.63 0.13
CA MET A 44 -3.57 -24.39 0.65
C MET A 44 -3.71 -24.74 2.14
N GLY A 45 -4.43 -23.93 2.93
CA GLY A 45 -4.65 -24.21 4.35
C GLY A 45 -5.42 -25.51 4.63
N ARG A 46 -6.19 -26.03 3.65
CA ARG A 46 -6.84 -27.36 3.72
C ARG A 46 -5.98 -28.50 3.19
N ALA A 47 -4.98 -28.20 2.34
CA ALA A 47 -4.13 -29.18 1.70
C ALA A 47 -2.82 -29.43 2.46
N ILE A 48 -2.39 -28.46 3.29
CA ILE A 48 -1.12 -28.52 4.02
C ILE A 48 -1.41 -28.60 5.51
N ASP A 49 -0.98 -29.72 6.11
CA ASP A 49 -1.12 -29.99 7.52
C ASP A 49 -0.23 -29.01 8.34
N ALA A 50 -0.82 -28.26 9.27
CA ALA A 50 -0.10 -27.24 10.05
C ALA A 50 1.13 -27.79 10.80
N ARG A 51 1.12 -29.10 11.07
CA ARG A 51 2.23 -29.85 11.69
C ARG A 51 3.49 -29.95 10.81
N ALA A 52 3.37 -29.85 9.49
CA ALA A 52 4.51 -29.94 8.57
C ALA A 52 5.37 -28.66 8.54
N ILE A 53 4.83 -27.53 9.02
CA ILE A 53 5.44 -26.19 8.86
C ILE A 53 5.95 -25.62 10.19
N GLY A 54 5.68 -26.29 11.32
CA GLY A 54 6.09 -25.84 12.65
C GLY A 54 5.43 -24.52 13.10
N ALA A 55 4.35 -24.10 12.44
CA ALA A 55 3.57 -22.91 12.76
C ALA A 55 2.20 -23.30 13.35
N ALA A 56 1.64 -22.44 14.19
CA ALA A 56 0.32 -22.68 14.80
C ALA A 56 -0.81 -22.72 13.75
N ASP A 57 -0.67 -21.97 12.65
CA ASP A 57 -1.60 -21.92 11.52
C ASP A 57 -0.87 -21.60 10.21
N TYR A 58 -1.27 -22.24 9.10
CA TYR A 58 -0.74 -21.95 7.75
C TYR A 58 -0.87 -20.47 7.36
N LEU A 59 -1.99 -19.85 7.74
CA LEU A 59 -2.24 -18.44 7.49
C LEU A 59 -1.24 -17.52 8.20
N SER A 60 -0.78 -17.86 9.40
CA SER A 60 0.20 -17.05 10.15
C SER A 60 1.58 -17.02 9.48
N PHE A 61 1.92 -18.09 8.74
CA PHE A 61 3.15 -18.18 7.95
C PHE A 61 3.05 -17.40 6.63
N VAL A 62 1.91 -17.47 5.96
CA VAL A 62 1.70 -16.85 4.64
C VAL A 62 1.47 -15.34 4.72
N LEU A 63 0.84 -14.86 5.80
CA LEU A 63 0.50 -13.45 5.99
C LEU A 63 1.67 -12.47 5.76
N PRO A 64 2.85 -12.60 6.40
CA PRO A 64 3.97 -11.68 6.15
C PRO A 64 4.49 -11.76 4.70
N GLY A 65 4.45 -12.94 4.08
CA GLY A 65 4.84 -13.12 2.67
C GLY A 65 3.93 -12.36 1.71
N ILE A 66 2.61 -12.41 1.93
CA ILE A 66 1.64 -11.66 1.12
C ILE A 66 1.79 -10.15 1.31
N ILE A 67 2.05 -9.71 2.54
CA ILE A 67 2.30 -8.30 2.80
C ILE A 67 3.57 -7.84 2.06
N ALA A 68 4.68 -8.59 2.16
CA ALA A 68 5.91 -8.28 1.45
C ALA A 68 5.69 -8.23 -0.08
N PHE A 69 4.97 -9.22 -0.62
CA PHE A 69 4.59 -9.25 -2.03
C PHE A 69 3.76 -8.02 -2.45
N THR A 70 2.81 -7.60 -1.62
CA THR A 70 1.97 -6.43 -1.87
C THR A 70 2.80 -5.15 -1.88
N VAL A 71 3.72 -4.99 -0.92
CA VAL A 71 4.57 -3.80 -0.83
C VAL A 71 5.50 -3.69 -2.04
N VAL A 72 6.17 -4.79 -2.42
CA VAL A 72 7.03 -4.84 -3.60
C VAL A 72 6.25 -4.56 -4.88
N GLY A 73 5.07 -5.16 -5.03
CA GLY A 73 4.19 -4.93 -6.19
C GLY A 73 3.80 -3.47 -6.33
N ASN A 74 3.39 -2.81 -5.24
CA ASN A 74 3.09 -1.38 -5.28
C ASN A 74 4.32 -0.52 -5.58
N GLY A 75 5.50 -0.90 -5.06
CA GLY A 75 6.76 -0.23 -5.39
C GLY A 75 7.00 -0.17 -6.90
N VAL A 76 6.87 -1.30 -7.58
CA VAL A 76 7.00 -1.40 -9.05
C VAL A 76 5.92 -0.59 -9.76
N SER A 77 4.66 -0.69 -9.32
CA SER A 77 3.56 0.06 -9.95
C SER A 77 3.62 1.57 -9.70
N SER A 78 4.34 2.03 -8.68
CA SER A 78 4.38 3.45 -8.31
C SER A 78 5.14 4.35 -9.29
N ALA A 79 6.05 3.75 -10.08
CA ALA A 79 6.81 4.43 -11.12
C ALA A 79 5.94 4.81 -12.34
N MET A 80 4.90 4.03 -12.64
CA MET A 80 4.10 4.18 -13.86
C MET A 80 3.36 5.53 -13.93
N PRO A 81 2.66 6.00 -12.87
CA PRO A 81 2.00 7.31 -12.90
C PRO A 81 3.00 8.47 -12.94
N LEU A 82 4.22 8.27 -12.44
CA LEU A 82 5.30 9.25 -12.51
C LEU A 82 5.80 9.41 -13.95
N LEU A 83 5.84 8.31 -14.71
CA LEU A 83 6.16 8.31 -16.12
C LEU A 83 5.07 9.03 -16.93
N PHE A 84 3.79 8.74 -16.64
CA PHE A 84 2.67 9.44 -17.30
C PHE A 84 2.67 10.95 -17.00
N ASP A 85 2.92 11.37 -15.76
CA ASP A 85 3.05 12.80 -15.41
C ASP A 85 4.19 13.49 -16.18
N LYS A 86 5.23 12.72 -16.56
CA LYS A 86 6.35 13.19 -17.39
C LYS A 86 5.97 13.24 -18.88
N GLU A 87 5.28 12.22 -19.39
CA GLU A 87 4.81 12.17 -20.79
C GLU A 87 3.75 13.24 -21.10
N ASP A 88 2.85 13.52 -20.15
CA ASP A 88 1.81 14.54 -20.28
C ASP A 88 2.33 15.98 -20.13
N GLY A 89 3.64 16.16 -19.88
CA GLY A 89 4.25 17.47 -19.62
C GLY A 89 3.73 18.16 -18.35
N TYR A 90 2.99 17.44 -17.51
CA TYR A 90 2.43 17.98 -16.26
C TYR A 90 3.55 18.30 -15.27
N LEU A 91 4.58 17.45 -15.22
CA LEU A 91 5.77 17.67 -14.40
C LEU A 91 6.52 18.95 -14.79
N GLU A 92 6.61 19.25 -16.10
CA GLU A 92 7.25 20.48 -16.60
C GLU A 92 6.46 21.74 -16.21
N LYS A 93 5.13 21.68 -16.27
CA LYS A 93 4.26 22.77 -15.79
C LYS A 93 4.40 23.00 -14.28
N LEU A 94 4.51 21.93 -13.49
CA LEU A 94 4.77 22.03 -12.05
C LEU A 94 6.14 22.64 -11.75
N MET A 95 7.17 22.29 -12.51
CA MET A 95 8.52 22.83 -12.32
C MET A 95 8.67 24.29 -12.78
N ALA A 96 7.77 24.78 -13.63
CA ALA A 96 7.73 26.17 -14.08
C ALA A 96 7.00 27.12 -13.11
N MET A 97 6.19 26.59 -12.20
CA MET A 97 5.52 27.37 -11.16
C MET A 97 6.46 27.61 -9.96
N PRO A 98 6.25 28.67 -9.15
CA PRO A 98 7.06 28.98 -7.97
C PRO A 98 6.75 28.03 -6.79
N ILE A 99 6.77 26.72 -7.03
CA ILE A 99 6.53 25.65 -6.06
C ILE A 99 7.85 24.97 -5.73
N SER A 100 8.04 24.58 -4.47
CA SER A 100 9.25 23.88 -4.08
C SER A 100 9.28 22.46 -4.69
N ARG A 101 10.42 22.04 -5.25
CA ARG A 101 10.60 20.66 -5.76
C ARG A 101 10.34 19.59 -4.70
N SER A 102 10.63 19.93 -3.43
CA SER A 102 10.37 19.05 -2.29
C SER A 102 8.88 18.84 -2.03
N SER A 103 8.03 19.84 -2.29
CA SER A 103 6.57 19.76 -2.09
C SER A 103 5.94 18.72 -3.03
N ILE A 104 6.46 18.59 -4.26
CA ILE A 104 6.00 17.62 -5.26
C ILE A 104 6.30 16.19 -4.80
N ILE A 105 7.52 15.94 -4.34
CA ILE A 105 7.96 14.60 -3.89
C ILE A 105 7.21 14.20 -2.61
N VAL A 106 7.12 15.09 -1.63
CA VAL A 106 6.49 14.79 -0.34
C VAL A 106 4.99 14.55 -0.47
N SER A 107 4.29 15.34 -1.29
CA SER A 107 2.85 15.12 -1.53
C SER A 107 2.57 13.77 -2.20
N ARG A 108 3.45 13.35 -3.12
CA ARG A 108 3.36 12.04 -3.77
C ARG A 108 3.63 10.89 -2.81
N PHE A 109 4.70 11.00 -2.02
CA PHE A 109 5.05 10.02 -1.00
C PHE A 109 3.93 9.85 0.04
N LEU A 110 3.36 10.96 0.52
CA LEU A 110 2.23 10.95 1.45
C LEU A 110 1.01 10.22 0.87
N TYR A 111 0.67 10.52 -0.38
CA TYR A 111 -0.42 9.85 -1.07
C TYR A 111 -0.21 8.32 -1.17
N GLN A 112 0.99 7.91 -1.58
CA GLN A 112 1.31 6.50 -1.78
C GLN A 112 1.34 5.74 -0.44
N THR A 113 1.87 6.37 0.61
CA THR A 113 1.86 5.84 1.98
C THR A 113 0.43 5.58 2.46
N VAL A 114 -0.49 6.53 2.25
CA VAL A 114 -1.90 6.38 2.67
C VAL A 114 -2.61 5.28 1.89
N LEU A 115 -2.35 5.16 0.58
CA LEU A 115 -2.92 4.11 -0.25
C LEU A 115 -2.50 2.71 0.23
N LEU A 116 -1.20 2.51 0.42
CA LEU A 116 -0.64 1.25 0.91
C LEU A 116 -1.08 0.93 2.33
N ALA A 117 -1.13 1.93 3.22
CA ALA A 117 -1.68 1.74 4.56
C ALA A 117 -3.12 1.21 4.51
N GLY A 118 -3.96 1.73 3.61
CA GLY A 118 -5.32 1.23 3.39
C GLY A 118 -5.36 -0.23 2.91
N GLN A 119 -4.51 -0.60 1.94
CA GLN A 119 -4.39 -1.98 1.46
C GLN A 119 -3.96 -2.95 2.58
N VAL A 120 -2.94 -2.57 3.35
CA VAL A 120 -2.45 -3.37 4.48
C VAL A 120 -3.53 -3.56 5.54
N ILE A 121 -4.23 -2.48 5.91
CA ILE A 121 -5.33 -2.56 6.89
C ILE A 121 -6.42 -3.53 6.40
N LEU A 122 -6.77 -3.48 5.11
CA LEU A 122 -7.76 -4.39 4.53
C LEU A 122 -7.28 -5.85 4.59
N VAL A 123 -6.03 -6.13 4.21
CA VAL A 123 -5.43 -7.46 4.27
C VAL A 123 -5.44 -7.99 5.72
N LEU A 124 -5.09 -7.14 6.69
CA LEU A 124 -5.14 -7.50 8.11
C LEU A 124 -6.57 -7.75 8.60
N ALA A 125 -7.55 -6.96 8.17
CA ALA A 125 -8.96 -7.16 8.51
C ALA A 125 -9.47 -8.51 7.98
N VAL A 126 -9.12 -8.88 6.74
CA VAL A 126 -9.45 -10.18 6.16
C VAL A 126 -8.73 -11.30 6.92
N ALA A 127 -7.45 -11.15 7.24
CA ALA A 127 -6.72 -12.15 8.03
C ALA A 127 -7.33 -12.38 9.41
N PHE A 128 -7.76 -11.32 10.09
CA PHE A 128 -8.43 -11.42 11.39
C PHE A 128 -9.82 -12.08 11.26
N ALA A 129 -10.59 -11.74 10.23
CA ALA A 129 -11.87 -12.38 9.94
C ALA A 129 -11.72 -13.89 9.63
N MET A 130 -10.57 -14.30 9.08
CA MET A 130 -10.22 -15.71 8.85
C MET A 130 -9.71 -16.42 10.12
N GLY A 131 -9.70 -15.76 11.29
CA GLY A 131 -9.35 -16.36 12.58
C GLY A 131 -7.87 -16.34 12.93
N VAL A 132 -7.04 -15.65 12.14
CA VAL A 132 -5.58 -15.61 12.34
C VAL A 132 -5.24 -14.72 13.53
N ARG A 133 -4.60 -15.28 14.55
CA ARG A 133 -3.99 -14.50 15.62
C ARG A 133 -2.63 -14.00 15.14
N LEU A 134 -2.47 -12.67 15.00
CA LEU A 134 -1.15 -12.09 14.74
C LEU A 134 -0.19 -12.46 15.87
N ALA A 135 0.86 -13.21 15.56
CA ALA A 135 1.90 -13.57 16.52
C ALA A 135 2.67 -12.34 17.07
N ALA A 136 2.62 -11.18 16.38
CA ALA A 136 3.43 -10.00 16.68
C ALA A 136 2.71 -8.87 17.46
N GLY A 137 1.44 -9.02 17.82
CA GLY A 137 0.69 -8.01 18.57
C GLY A 137 0.69 -6.59 17.93
N PRO A 138 0.44 -5.52 18.70
CA PRO A 138 0.46 -4.13 18.23
C PRO A 138 1.82 -3.68 17.68
N ALA A 139 2.92 -4.27 18.15
CA ALA A 139 4.28 -3.97 17.71
C ALA A 139 4.51 -4.38 16.24
N GLY A 140 3.94 -5.51 15.82
CA GLY A 140 3.96 -5.94 14.42
C GLY A 140 3.29 -4.93 13.50
N PHE A 141 2.18 -4.33 13.93
CA PHE A 141 1.47 -3.30 13.15
C PHE A 141 2.34 -2.05 12.93
N VAL A 142 3.05 -1.61 13.97
CA VAL A 142 3.94 -0.43 13.91
C VAL A 142 5.16 -0.70 13.03
N VAL A 143 5.80 -1.87 13.16
CA VAL A 143 6.94 -2.26 12.31
C VAL A 143 6.51 -2.36 10.85
N LEU A 144 5.29 -2.84 10.59
CA LEU A 144 4.77 -3.02 9.24
C LEU A 144 4.39 -1.68 8.61
N MET A 145 3.79 -0.76 9.38
CA MET A 145 3.57 0.63 8.94
C MET A 145 4.89 1.38 8.70
N LEU A 146 5.91 1.14 9.53
CA LEU A 146 7.25 1.69 9.33
C LEU A 146 7.92 1.11 8.07
N ALA A 147 7.83 -0.20 7.86
CA ALA A 147 8.37 -0.84 6.66
C ALA A 147 7.66 -0.34 5.41
N VAL A 148 6.33 -0.16 5.46
CA VAL A 148 5.53 0.43 4.38
C VAL A 148 6.00 1.84 4.08
N ALA A 149 6.17 2.70 5.10
CA ALA A 149 6.67 4.05 4.91
C ALA A 149 8.10 4.09 4.35
N LEU A 150 8.94 3.10 4.69
CA LEU A 150 10.33 3.03 4.22
C LEU A 150 10.47 2.50 2.78
N LEU A 151 9.51 1.68 2.33
CA LEU A 151 9.51 1.01 1.01
C LEU A 151 8.76 1.79 -0.07
N THR A 152 7.92 2.75 0.30
CA THR A 152 7.37 3.78 -0.61
C THR A 152 8.35 4.89 -0.92
#